data_AF-A0A0N4WC22-F1
#
_entry.id   AF-A0A0N4WC22-F1
#
_cell.length_a   1.000
_cell.length_b   1.000
_cell.length_c   1.000
_cell.angle_alpha   90.00
_cell.angle_beta   90.00
_cell.angle_gamma   90.00
#
_symmetry.space_group_name_H-M   'P 1'
#
loop_
_entity.id
_entity.type
_entity.pdbx_description
1 polymer ?
#
loop_
_entity_poly.entity_id
_entity_poly.type
_entity_poly.pdbx_seq_one_letter_code
_entity_poly.pdbx_strand_id
1 'polypeptide(L)'
;MVTATLILVSSYLFQKPPAILRLISWLSLPFSLLLPLFSPPTILDRMSWFICSLFVPYSLLSIAYESTFMLCFVPLLLMYLRFEFGHMSATDFLNLPADRSFSVVCTSPSRRVAGAELSRAVICVSFVLAAIFGTGNFASMNSFNPSTLSRFISVFSPFTMATLLVLKIFIPLLMISLLFAAVLRFDHEAIQRHSCLVLIITDLMAMCFFHQLKDDGSWLDIGLSISQYLISICTSVAILLLLLCASTLMTTMLSSYNVKKLKSVLKGEQNDCLL
;
A
#
# COMPACT_ATOMS: atom_id res chain seq x y z
N MET A 1 5.58 -15.76 4.12
CA MET A 1 5.62 -15.87 5.59
C MET A 1 6.82 -16.64 6.12
N VAL A 2 7.19 -17.80 5.55
CA VAL A 2 8.36 -18.59 5.99
C VAL A 2 9.69 -17.85 5.80
N THR A 3 9.83 -17.06 4.74
CA THR A 3 11.02 -16.23 4.50
C THR A 3 11.12 -15.03 5.46
N ALA A 4 10.01 -14.36 5.76
CA ALA A 4 9.97 -13.26 6.71
C ALA A 4 10.27 -13.73 8.15
N THR A 5 9.76 -14.90 8.54
CA THR A 5 10.06 -15.52 9.85
C THR A 5 11.50 -16.04 9.91
N LEU A 6 12.05 -16.63 8.86
CA LEU A 6 13.48 -17.01 8.77
C LEU A 6 14.41 -15.80 8.84
N ILE A 7 14.05 -14.68 8.21
CA ILE A 7 14.83 -13.43 8.29
C ILE A 7 14.76 -12.82 9.69
N LEU A 8 13.60 -12.89 10.34
CA LEU A 8 13.40 -12.39 11.71
C LEU A 8 14.17 -13.24 12.73
N VAL A 9 14.18 -14.57 12.57
CA VAL A 9 15.00 -15.51 13.37
C VAL A 9 16.49 -15.34 13.08
N SER A 10 16.89 -15.18 11.81
CA SER A 10 18.27 -14.90 11.42
C SER A 10 18.77 -13.56 11.96
N SER A 11 17.89 -12.58 12.15
CA SER A 11 18.23 -11.26 12.69
C SER A 11 18.41 -11.24 14.22
N TYR A 12 17.76 -12.17 14.94
CA TYR A 12 17.99 -12.37 16.37
C TYR A 12 19.34 -13.04 16.66
N LEU A 13 19.88 -13.81 15.71
CA LEU A 13 21.09 -14.62 15.91
C LEU A 13 22.41 -13.91 15.58
N PHE A 14 22.40 -12.89 14.72
CA PHE A 14 23.64 -12.25 14.22
C PHE A 14 23.69 -10.73 14.53
N GLN A 15 24.56 -10.34 15.48
CA GLN A 15 24.80 -8.94 15.89
C GLN A 15 25.41 -8.03 14.80
N LYS A 16 26.01 -8.60 13.76
CA LYS A 16 26.42 -7.86 12.54
C LYS A 16 25.69 -8.48 11.35
N PRO A 17 24.88 -7.73 10.59
CA PRO A 17 24.24 -8.28 9.41
C PRO A 17 25.34 -8.64 8.40
N PRO A 18 25.49 -9.93 8.02
CA PRO A 18 26.45 -10.32 7.00
C PRO A 18 26.13 -9.61 5.68
N ALA A 19 27.13 -9.36 4.84
CA ALA A 19 26.95 -8.66 3.55
C ALA A 19 25.84 -9.27 2.68
N ILE A 20 25.65 -10.58 2.80
CA ILE A 20 24.58 -11.35 2.14
C ILE A 20 23.19 -10.88 2.58
N LEU A 21 22.98 -10.60 3.88
CA LEU A 21 21.69 -10.13 4.40
C LEU A 21 21.34 -8.75 3.85
N ARG A 22 22.34 -7.90 3.66
CA ARG A 22 22.18 -6.57 3.07
C ARG A 22 21.85 -6.65 1.57
N LEU A 23 22.47 -7.58 0.85
CA LEU A 23 22.11 -7.82 -0.54
C LEU A 23 20.65 -8.31 -0.64
N ILE A 24 20.26 -9.26 0.22
CA ILE A 24 18.87 -9.76 0.25
C ILE A 24 17.88 -8.64 0.60
N SER A 25 18.21 -7.76 1.55
CA SER A 25 17.33 -6.64 1.91
C SER A 25 17.18 -5.67 0.75
N TRP A 26 18.26 -5.27 0.10
CA TRP A 26 18.20 -4.42 -1.09
C TRP A 26 17.45 -5.05 -2.25
N LEU A 27 17.64 -6.35 -2.53
CA LEU A 27 16.92 -7.06 -3.58
C LEU A 27 15.44 -7.23 -3.26
N SER A 28 15.06 -7.29 -1.98
CA SER A 28 13.66 -7.43 -1.57
C SER A 28 12.79 -6.24 -1.97
N LEU A 29 13.34 -5.01 -2.03
CA LEU A 29 12.60 -3.80 -2.41
C LEU A 29 12.07 -3.86 -3.86
N PRO A 30 12.91 -3.96 -4.91
CA PRO A 30 12.42 -4.03 -6.28
C PRO A 30 11.62 -5.32 -6.52
N PHE A 31 12.05 -6.45 -5.92
CA PHE A 31 11.35 -7.70 -6.07
C PHE A 31 9.93 -7.65 -5.51
N SER A 32 9.71 -6.87 -4.44
CA SER A 32 8.39 -6.71 -3.86
C SER A 32 7.37 -6.04 -4.79
N LEU A 33 7.82 -5.21 -5.73
CA LEU A 33 6.97 -4.54 -6.71
C LEU A 33 6.81 -5.37 -8.00
N LEU A 34 7.80 -6.21 -8.32
CA LEU A 34 7.80 -7.04 -9.53
C LEU A 34 6.98 -8.33 -9.37
N LEU A 35 7.03 -8.97 -8.20
CA LEU A 35 6.31 -10.23 -7.93
C LEU A 35 4.81 -10.17 -8.26
N PRO A 36 4.06 -9.13 -7.85
CA PRO A 36 2.61 -9.08 -8.09
C PRO A 36 2.22 -8.94 -9.56
N LEU A 37 3.16 -8.58 -10.45
CA LEU A 37 2.91 -8.49 -11.90
C LEU A 37 2.65 -9.86 -12.54
N PHE A 38 3.10 -10.94 -11.90
CA PHE A 38 2.88 -12.32 -12.32
C PHE A 38 1.61 -12.96 -11.71
N SER A 39 0.82 -12.16 -10.99
CA SER A 39 -0.37 -12.64 -10.30
C SER A 39 -1.41 -13.26 -11.26
N PRO A 40 -2.14 -14.31 -10.84
CA PRO A 40 -3.30 -14.80 -11.56
C PRO A 40 -4.41 -13.72 -11.66
N PRO A 41 -5.38 -13.90 -12.58
CA PRO A 41 -6.37 -12.89 -12.93
C PRO A 41 -7.53 -12.74 -11.95
N THR A 42 -7.45 -13.22 -10.71
CA THR A 42 -8.51 -12.99 -9.70
C THR A 42 -8.15 -11.80 -8.81
N ILE A 43 -9.15 -11.05 -8.33
CA ILE A 43 -8.92 -9.86 -7.50
C ILE A 43 -8.26 -10.23 -6.17
N LEU A 44 -8.72 -11.33 -5.56
CA LEU A 44 -8.21 -11.79 -4.27
C LEU A 44 -6.79 -12.29 -4.32
N ASP A 45 -6.47 -13.12 -5.30
CA ASP A 45 -5.11 -13.62 -5.42
C ASP A 45 -4.20 -12.44 -5.67
N ARG A 46 -4.58 -11.52 -6.57
CA ARG A 46 -3.80 -10.30 -6.82
C ARG A 46 -3.54 -9.48 -5.57
N MET A 47 -4.57 -9.22 -4.77
CA MET A 47 -4.41 -8.52 -3.49
C MET A 47 -3.50 -9.27 -2.54
N SER A 48 -3.68 -10.58 -2.40
CA SER A 48 -2.87 -11.41 -1.51
C SER A 48 -1.39 -11.43 -1.94
N TRP A 49 -1.11 -11.45 -3.24
CA TRP A 49 0.24 -11.37 -3.80
C TRP A 49 0.88 -10.01 -3.52
N PHE A 50 0.17 -8.90 -3.76
CA PHE A 50 0.67 -7.56 -3.41
C PHE A 50 0.95 -7.43 -1.91
N ILE A 51 -0.01 -7.82 -1.06
CA ILE A 51 0.10 -7.75 0.39
C ILE A 51 1.28 -8.58 0.89
N CYS A 52 1.38 -9.85 0.45
CA CYS A 52 2.47 -10.75 0.87
C CYS A 52 3.83 -10.22 0.41
N SER A 53 3.89 -9.67 -0.80
CA SER A 53 5.09 -9.13 -1.41
C SER A 53 5.58 -7.86 -0.69
N LEU A 54 4.67 -6.93 -0.38
CA LEU A 54 4.95 -5.68 0.33
C LEU A 54 5.21 -5.87 1.84
N PHE A 55 4.69 -6.94 2.44
CA PHE A 55 4.93 -7.27 3.85
C PHE A 55 6.41 -7.58 4.14
N VAL A 56 7.11 -8.22 3.20
CA VAL A 56 8.54 -8.57 3.35
C VAL A 56 9.44 -7.33 3.53
N PRO A 57 9.47 -6.35 2.60
CA PRO A 57 10.28 -5.15 2.78
C PRO A 57 9.83 -4.31 3.97
N TYR A 58 8.53 -4.30 4.30
CA TYR A 58 8.04 -3.63 5.51
C TYR A 58 8.63 -4.24 6.78
N SER A 59 8.61 -5.58 6.92
CA SER A 59 9.19 -6.29 8.07
C SER A 59 10.70 -6.03 8.22
N LEU A 60 11.41 -5.84 7.11
CA LEU A 60 12.82 -5.48 7.06
C LEU A 60 13.09 -4.01 7.41
N LEU A 61 12.11 -3.12 7.31
CA LEU A 61 12.22 -1.71 7.67
C LEU A 61 11.65 -1.41 9.06
N SER A 62 10.94 -2.35 9.67
CA SER A 62 10.19 -2.17 10.92
C SER A 62 10.80 -2.91 12.11
N ILE A 63 10.48 -2.44 13.32
CA ILE A 63 10.76 -3.14 14.59
C ILE A 63 9.71 -4.25 14.77
N ALA A 64 9.99 -5.24 15.63
CA ALA A 64 9.09 -6.36 15.90
C ALA A 64 7.62 -5.93 16.17
N TYR A 65 7.37 -4.96 17.06
CA TYR A 65 6.00 -4.56 17.40
C TYR A 65 5.24 -3.90 16.22
N GLU A 66 5.92 -3.12 15.39
CA GLU A 66 5.33 -2.51 14.19
C GLU A 66 4.96 -3.58 13.15
N SER A 67 5.84 -4.58 13.00
CA SER A 67 5.58 -5.71 12.09
C SER A 67 4.42 -6.57 12.56
N THR A 68 4.25 -6.75 13.88
CA THR A 68 3.09 -7.45 14.45
C THR A 68 1.80 -6.66 14.28
N PHE A 69 1.84 -5.33 14.40
CA PHE A 69 0.68 -4.49 14.08
C PHE A 69 0.23 -4.70 12.63
N MET A 70 1.17 -4.67 11.67
CA MET A 70 0.84 -4.92 10.26
C MET A 70 0.30 -6.34 10.01
N LEU A 71 0.79 -7.34 10.75
CA LEU A 71 0.28 -8.71 10.67
C LEU A 71 -1.19 -8.80 11.11
N CYS A 72 -1.62 -8.01 12.09
CA CYS A 72 -3.03 -7.88 12.50
C CYS A 72 -3.83 -6.99 11.55
N PHE A 73 -3.21 -5.95 10.98
CA PHE A 73 -3.86 -4.99 10.09
C PHE A 73 -4.23 -5.61 8.73
N VAL A 74 -3.38 -6.46 8.16
CA VAL A 74 -3.62 -7.12 6.88
C VAL A 74 -4.92 -7.96 6.85
N PRO A 75 -5.18 -8.85 7.83
CA PRO A 75 -6.46 -9.55 7.93
C PRO A 75 -7.67 -8.62 8.05
N LEU A 76 -7.56 -7.48 8.73
CA LEU A 76 -8.64 -6.49 8.81
C LEU A 76 -8.96 -5.90 7.43
N LEU A 77 -7.94 -5.60 6.62
CA LEU A 77 -8.13 -5.14 5.24
C LEU A 77 -8.81 -6.21 4.37
N LEU A 78 -8.39 -7.47 4.49
CA LEU A 78 -9.01 -8.58 3.76
C LEU A 78 -10.45 -8.86 4.23
N MET A 79 -10.73 -8.71 5.51
CA MET A 79 -12.08 -8.82 6.07
C MET A 79 -12.98 -7.71 5.54
N TYR A 80 -12.47 -6.48 5.44
CA TYR A 80 -13.21 -5.37 4.84
C TYR A 80 -13.52 -5.62 3.36
N LEU A 81 -12.55 -6.14 2.60
CA LEU A 81 -12.78 -6.55 1.20
C LEU A 81 -13.92 -7.57 1.11
N ARG A 82 -13.89 -8.61 1.97
CA ARG A 82 -14.94 -9.63 2.03
C ARG A 82 -16.30 -9.05 2.42
N PHE A 83 -16.32 -8.11 3.35
CA PHE A 83 -17.55 -7.45 3.79
C PHE A 83 -18.22 -6.68 2.65
N GLU A 84 -17.44 -5.95 1.86
CA GLU A 84 -17.97 -5.17 0.73
C GLU A 84 -18.62 -6.05 -0.34
N PHE A 85 -18.03 -7.23 -0.60
CA PHE A 85 -18.58 -8.22 -1.52
C PHE A 85 -19.43 -9.30 -0.82
N GLY A 86 -19.91 -9.04 0.40
CA GLY A 86 -20.66 -10.01 1.20
C GLY A 86 -21.99 -10.46 0.58
N HIS A 87 -22.49 -9.73 -0.41
CA HIS A 87 -23.70 -10.08 -1.17
C HIS A 87 -23.47 -11.20 -2.21
N MET A 88 -22.21 -11.47 -2.57
CA MET A 88 -21.86 -12.54 -3.52
C MET A 88 -21.57 -13.85 -2.80
N SER A 89 -21.82 -14.98 -3.47
CA SER A 89 -21.48 -16.28 -2.93
C SER A 89 -19.96 -16.43 -2.78
N ALA A 90 -19.51 -17.30 -1.86
CA ALA A 90 -18.08 -17.48 -1.59
C ALA A 90 -17.31 -17.95 -2.84
N THR A 91 -17.94 -18.78 -3.68
CA THR A 91 -17.37 -19.29 -4.93
C THR A 91 -17.26 -18.21 -6.00
N ASP A 92 -18.27 -17.34 -6.11
CA ASP A 92 -18.26 -16.26 -7.11
C ASP A 92 -17.24 -15.19 -6.75
N PHE A 93 -17.09 -14.91 -5.46
CA PHE A 93 -16.09 -13.96 -5.00
C PHE A 93 -14.65 -14.46 -5.17
N LEU A 94 -14.40 -15.76 -4.97
CA LEU A 94 -13.06 -16.36 -5.20
C LEU A 94 -12.66 -16.32 -6.68
N ASN A 95 -13.62 -16.48 -7.59
CA ASN A 95 -13.40 -16.51 -9.03
C ASN A 95 -13.56 -15.15 -9.71
N LEU A 96 -13.74 -14.08 -8.94
CA LEU A 96 -14.02 -12.74 -9.46
C LEU A 96 -12.81 -12.23 -10.28
N PRO A 97 -12.97 -12.04 -11.61
CA PRO A 97 -11.87 -11.61 -12.45
C PRO A 97 -11.44 -10.20 -12.10
N ALA A 98 -10.14 -9.98 -12.10
CA ALA A 98 -9.47 -8.70 -11.99
C ALA A 98 -9.47 -7.94 -13.32
N ASP A 99 -10.25 -8.33 -14.33
CA ASP A 99 -10.37 -7.56 -15.57
C ASP A 99 -11.49 -6.51 -15.47
N ARG A 100 -11.28 -5.32 -16.05
CA ARG A 100 -12.24 -4.19 -16.00
C ARG A 100 -13.52 -4.44 -16.82
N SER A 101 -13.55 -5.52 -17.61
CA SER A 101 -14.63 -5.85 -18.54
C SER A 101 -15.87 -6.46 -17.87
N PHE A 102 -15.81 -6.83 -16.58
CA PHE A 102 -16.95 -7.38 -15.87
C PHE A 102 -17.85 -6.27 -15.31
N SER A 103 -18.80 -5.82 -16.13
CA SER A 103 -19.91 -4.97 -15.70
C SER A 103 -20.90 -5.80 -14.87
N VAL A 104 -20.74 -5.78 -13.55
CA VAL A 104 -21.85 -6.16 -12.67
C VAL A 104 -22.93 -5.10 -12.86
N VAL A 105 -23.95 -5.43 -13.65
CA VAL A 105 -25.21 -4.70 -13.73
C VAL A 105 -25.90 -4.82 -12.36
N CYS A 106 -25.49 -3.98 -11.42
CA CYS A 106 -26.20 -3.74 -10.17
C CYS A 106 -26.68 -2.29 -10.16
N THR A 107 -27.63 -2.01 -11.06
CA THR A 107 -28.46 -0.80 -10.99
C THR A 107 -29.40 -0.90 -9.80
N SER A 108 -29.17 -0.10 -8.77
CA SER A 108 -30.20 0.26 -7.79
C SER A 108 -30.01 1.72 -7.34
N PRO A 109 -31.06 2.41 -6.88
CA PRO A 109 -31.31 3.81 -7.21
C PRO A 109 -30.41 4.81 -6.46
N SER A 110 -30.04 5.84 -7.21
CA SER A 110 -29.10 6.95 -6.99
C SER A 110 -29.11 7.69 -5.63
N ARG A 111 -30.00 7.39 -4.66
CA ARG A 111 -30.11 8.14 -3.40
C ARG A 111 -29.44 7.47 -2.19
N ARG A 112 -29.24 6.15 -2.19
CA ARG A 112 -28.43 5.45 -1.16
C ARG A 112 -26.94 5.40 -1.47
N VAL A 113 -26.59 5.65 -2.73
CA VAL A 113 -25.22 5.61 -3.25
C VAL A 113 -24.33 6.65 -2.56
N ALA A 114 -24.83 7.88 -2.35
CA ALA A 114 -24.05 8.95 -1.72
C ALA A 114 -23.64 8.64 -0.26
N GLY A 115 -24.54 8.05 0.53
CA GLY A 115 -24.25 7.67 1.92
C GLY A 115 -23.22 6.55 2.02
N ALA A 116 -23.38 5.51 1.19
CA ALA A 116 -22.44 4.39 1.15
C ALA A 116 -21.03 4.82 0.72
N GLU A 117 -20.93 5.72 -0.27
CA GLU A 117 -19.65 6.27 -0.71
C GLU A 117 -18.98 7.14 0.34
N LEU A 118 -19.75 7.95 1.06
CA LEU A 118 -19.23 8.72 2.19
C LEU A 118 -18.72 7.77 3.28
N SER A 119 -19.47 6.71 3.63
CA SER A 119 -19.02 5.72 4.59
C SER A 119 -17.71 5.04 4.15
N ARG A 120 -17.59 4.65 2.87
CA ARG A 120 -16.35 4.09 2.32
C ARG A 120 -15.17 5.08 2.42
N ALA A 121 -15.39 6.36 2.14
CA ALA A 121 -14.37 7.39 2.26
C ALA A 121 -13.94 7.60 3.73
N VAL A 122 -14.88 7.66 4.66
CA VAL A 122 -14.59 7.75 6.11
C VAL A 122 -13.82 6.52 6.60
N ILE A 123 -14.19 5.32 6.14
CA ILE A 123 -13.47 4.07 6.47
C ILE A 123 -12.06 4.07 5.86
N CYS A 124 -11.88 4.61 4.65
CA CYS A 124 -10.57 4.78 4.04
C CYS A 124 -9.66 5.67 4.90
N VAL A 125 -10.16 6.85 5.26
CA VAL A 125 -9.41 7.78 6.12
C VAL A 125 -9.15 7.16 7.49
N SER A 126 -10.10 6.44 8.08
CA SER A 126 -9.89 5.78 9.37
C SER A 126 -8.84 4.67 9.32
N PHE A 127 -8.78 3.89 8.24
CA PHE A 127 -7.70 2.92 8.03
C PHE A 127 -6.34 3.59 7.83
N VAL A 128 -6.29 4.71 7.10
CA VAL A 128 -5.05 5.48 6.95
C VAL A 128 -4.57 6.00 8.30
N LEU A 129 -5.46 6.60 9.09
CA LEU A 129 -5.14 7.07 10.43
C LEU A 129 -4.71 5.91 11.34
N ALA A 130 -5.41 4.78 11.29
CA ALA A 130 -5.02 3.59 12.04
C ALA A 130 -3.63 3.08 11.66
N ALA A 131 -3.26 3.10 10.38
CA ALA A 131 -1.93 2.67 9.92
C ALA A 131 -0.82 3.64 10.35
N ILE A 132 -1.08 4.95 10.29
CA ILE A 132 -0.15 6.00 10.70
C ILE A 132 0.05 5.98 12.22
N PHE A 133 -1.03 5.96 13.00
CA PHE A 133 -0.93 5.96 14.47
C PHE A 133 -0.54 4.60 15.04
N GLY A 134 -1.02 3.49 14.48
CA GLY A 134 -0.78 2.14 14.98
C GLY A 134 0.68 1.68 14.86
N THR A 135 1.44 2.31 13.97
CA THR A 135 2.88 2.07 13.82
C THR A 135 3.73 2.94 14.75
N GLY A 136 3.12 3.86 15.51
CA GLY A 136 3.72 4.59 16.64
C GLY A 136 4.74 5.67 16.27
N ASN A 137 5.43 5.56 15.14
CA ASN A 137 6.52 6.48 14.79
C ASN A 137 6.09 7.76 14.06
N PHE A 138 4.82 7.88 13.73
CA PHE A 138 4.33 8.97 12.88
C PHE A 138 3.87 10.19 13.65
N ALA A 139 3.35 10.00 14.86
CA ALA A 139 2.89 11.13 15.69
C ALA A 139 4.04 12.07 16.08
N SER A 140 5.30 11.61 16.00
CA SER A 140 6.49 12.45 16.14
C SER A 140 7.59 11.96 15.20
N MET A 141 7.97 12.78 14.20
CA MET A 141 9.10 12.49 13.30
C MET A 141 10.42 12.23 14.06
N ASN A 142 10.49 12.60 15.33
CA ASN A 142 11.65 12.42 16.20
C ASN A 142 11.76 11.01 16.82
N SER A 143 10.73 10.16 16.69
CA SER A 143 10.70 8.82 17.29
C SER A 143 11.26 7.72 16.37
N PHE A 144 11.66 8.05 15.14
CA PHE A 144 12.21 7.06 14.21
C PHE A 144 13.52 6.47 14.73
N ASN A 145 13.51 5.17 15.00
CA ASN A 145 14.70 4.48 15.45
C ASN A 145 15.61 4.09 14.27
N PRO A 146 16.83 4.69 14.15
CA PRO A 146 17.75 4.43 13.04
C PRO A 146 18.27 3.00 13.02
N SER A 147 18.18 2.26 14.14
CA SER A 147 18.66 0.88 14.25
C SER A 147 18.01 -0.05 13.22
N THR A 148 16.76 0.18 12.84
CA THR A 148 16.06 -0.62 11.84
C THR A 148 16.70 -0.55 10.44
N LEU A 149 17.32 0.59 10.12
CA LEU A 149 17.92 0.87 8.82
C LEU A 149 19.33 0.30 8.68
N SER A 150 19.96 -0.09 9.80
CA SER A 150 21.27 -0.74 9.81
C SER A 150 21.30 -2.05 9.00
N ARG A 151 20.13 -2.64 8.75
CA ARG A 151 19.92 -3.82 7.88
C ARG A 151 20.14 -3.53 6.39
N PHE A 152 19.99 -2.29 5.96
CA PHE A 152 20.17 -1.85 4.57
C PHE A 152 21.47 -1.10 4.37
N ILE A 153 21.86 -0.31 5.36
CA ILE A 153 22.96 0.65 5.24
C ILE A 153 23.85 0.52 6.48
N SER A 154 25.15 0.31 6.29
CA SER A 154 26.12 0.34 7.40
C SER A 154 26.85 1.67 7.57
N VAL A 155 26.87 2.49 6.53
CA VAL A 155 27.56 3.79 6.54
C VAL A 155 26.49 4.87 6.56
N PHE A 156 26.56 5.80 7.51
CA PHE A 156 25.58 6.86 7.63
C PHE A 156 25.48 7.66 6.33
N SER A 157 24.31 7.58 5.68
CA SER A 157 23.98 8.32 4.46
C SER A 157 22.59 8.94 4.64
N PRO A 158 22.48 10.23 4.99
CA PRO A 158 21.24 10.83 5.44
C PRO A 158 20.13 10.79 4.38
N PHE A 159 20.49 10.96 3.11
CA PHE A 159 19.53 10.91 2.00
C PHE A 159 18.93 9.51 1.82
N THR A 160 19.75 8.47 1.75
CA THR A 160 19.29 7.09 1.56
C THR A 160 18.49 6.60 2.76
N MET A 161 18.90 6.99 3.96
CA MET A 161 18.17 6.74 5.21
C MET A 161 16.79 7.41 5.18
N ALA A 162 16.70 8.67 4.77
CA ALA A 162 15.43 9.37 4.61
C ALA A 162 14.54 8.69 3.56
N THR A 163 15.09 8.28 2.41
CA THR A 163 14.33 7.55 1.36
C THR A 163 13.74 6.23 1.88
N LEU A 164 14.50 5.45 2.66
CA LEU A 164 14.01 4.20 3.23
C LEU A 164 12.92 4.42 4.29
N LEU A 165 13.05 5.48 5.09
CA LEU A 165 12.00 5.88 6.03
C LEU A 165 10.73 6.29 5.29
N VAL A 166 10.85 7.13 4.26
CA VAL A 166 9.73 7.53 3.41
C VAL A 166 9.08 6.30 2.76
N LEU A 167 9.88 5.35 2.23
CA LEU A 167 9.36 4.09 1.68
C LEU A 167 8.59 3.27 2.73
N LYS A 168 9.08 3.21 3.97
CA LYS A 168 8.38 2.55 5.09
C LYS A 168 6.99 3.16 5.35
N ILE A 169 6.83 4.47 5.16
CA ILE A 169 5.55 5.18 5.25
C ILE A 169 4.63 4.82 4.10
N PHE A 170 5.17 4.76 2.88
CA PHE A 170 4.37 4.49 1.68
C PHE A 170 3.78 3.08 1.64
N ILE A 171 4.45 2.07 2.20
CA ILE A 171 4.00 0.67 2.13
C ILE A 171 2.59 0.43 2.73
N PRO A 172 2.29 0.79 4.01
CA PRO A 172 0.95 0.57 4.57
C PRO A 172 -0.12 1.39 3.86
N LEU A 173 0.21 2.61 3.43
CA LEU A 173 -0.70 3.45 2.64
C LEU A 173 -1.01 2.79 1.28
N LEU A 174 0.00 2.23 0.62
CA LEU A 174 -0.19 1.50 -0.65
C LEU A 174 -1.08 0.27 -0.46
N MET A 175 -0.95 -0.48 0.64
CA MET A 175 -1.84 -1.62 0.94
C MET A 175 -3.30 -1.18 1.07
N ILE A 176 -3.57 -0.05 1.72
CA ILE A 176 -4.92 0.52 1.83
C ILE A 176 -5.42 1.00 0.46
N SER A 177 -4.60 1.73 -0.29
CA SER A 177 -4.95 2.19 -1.63
C SER A 177 -5.25 1.02 -2.59
N LEU A 178 -4.52 -0.09 -2.48
CA LEU A 178 -4.81 -1.32 -3.21
C LEU A 178 -6.19 -1.85 -2.85
N LEU A 179 -6.50 -2.02 -1.56
CA LEU A 179 -7.82 -2.46 -1.10
C LEU A 179 -8.96 -1.64 -1.71
N PHE A 180 -8.89 -0.30 -1.62
CA PHE A 180 -9.92 0.58 -2.19
C PHE A 180 -9.94 0.53 -3.72
N ALA A 181 -8.79 0.39 -4.39
CA ALA A 181 -8.73 0.18 -5.82
C ALA A 181 -9.37 -1.15 -6.28
N ALA A 182 -9.37 -2.21 -5.45
CA ALA A 182 -10.14 -3.43 -5.74
C ALA A 182 -11.64 -3.23 -5.52
N VAL A 183 -12.03 -2.60 -4.42
CA VAL A 183 -13.44 -2.35 -4.07
C VAL A 183 -14.11 -1.49 -5.13
N LEU A 184 -13.48 -0.38 -5.53
CA LEU A 184 -14.04 0.61 -6.43
C LEU A 184 -13.89 0.24 -7.91
N ARG A 185 -13.29 -0.92 -8.21
CA ARG A 185 -12.91 -1.28 -9.58
C ARG A 185 -14.08 -1.44 -10.54
N PHE A 186 -15.23 -1.86 -10.02
CA PHE A 186 -16.41 -2.20 -10.81
C PHE A 186 -17.22 -0.99 -11.26
N ASP A 187 -16.88 0.21 -10.76
CA ASP A 187 -17.54 1.45 -11.14
C ASP A 187 -16.47 2.46 -11.61
N HIS A 188 -16.51 2.78 -12.90
CA HIS A 188 -15.54 3.66 -13.56
C HIS A 188 -15.48 5.05 -12.93
N GLU A 189 -16.62 5.59 -12.50
CA GLU A 189 -16.73 6.93 -11.93
C GLU A 189 -16.49 6.93 -10.41
N ALA A 190 -16.57 5.75 -9.77
CA ALA A 190 -16.42 5.64 -8.32
C ALA A 190 -15.01 5.96 -7.83
N ILE A 191 -13.96 5.67 -8.60
CA ILE A 191 -12.58 6.01 -8.20
C ILE A 191 -12.40 7.53 -8.11
N GLN A 192 -12.89 8.27 -9.11
CA GLN A 192 -12.82 9.73 -9.13
C GLN A 192 -13.63 10.33 -7.96
N ARG A 193 -14.88 9.88 -7.79
CA ARG A 193 -15.75 10.36 -6.69
C ARG A 193 -15.18 10.04 -5.32
N HIS A 194 -14.70 8.82 -5.11
CA HIS A 194 -14.06 8.42 -3.86
C HIS A 194 -12.80 9.25 -3.56
N SER A 195 -11.96 9.49 -4.57
CA SER A 195 -10.76 10.33 -4.41
C SER A 195 -11.12 11.75 -3.98
N CYS A 196 -12.19 12.32 -4.55
CA CYS A 196 -12.69 13.65 -4.19
C CYS A 196 -13.22 13.67 -2.75
N LEU A 197 -14.01 12.67 -2.34
CA LEU A 197 -14.53 12.58 -0.98
C LEU A 197 -13.41 12.42 0.05
N VAL A 198 -12.43 11.56 -0.22
CA VAL A 198 -11.27 11.38 0.66
C VAL A 198 -10.49 12.68 0.79
N LEU A 199 -10.22 13.38 -0.33
CA LEU A 199 -9.55 14.70 -0.31
C LEU A 199 -10.29 15.70 0.59
N ILE A 200 -11.60 15.85 0.42
CA ILE A 200 -12.41 16.77 1.23
C ILE A 200 -12.27 16.44 2.72
N ILE A 201 -12.40 15.17 3.09
CA ILE A 201 -12.28 14.74 4.50
C ILE A 201 -10.87 15.01 5.04
N THR A 202 -9.83 14.70 4.27
CA THR A 202 -8.44 14.92 4.71
C THR A 202 -8.06 16.39 4.77
N ASP A 203 -8.63 17.25 3.91
CA ASP A 203 -8.40 18.69 3.94
C ASP A 203 -9.12 19.34 5.13
N LEU A 204 -10.34 18.88 5.45
CA LEU A 204 -11.03 19.27 6.69
C LEU A 204 -10.19 18.89 7.92
N MET A 205 -9.62 17.68 7.94
CA MET A 205 -8.70 17.24 9.00
C MET A 205 -7.44 18.12 9.07
N ALA A 206 -6.85 18.48 7.92
CA ALA A 206 -5.69 19.38 7.87
C ALA A 206 -6.02 20.78 8.39
N MET A 207 -7.21 21.31 8.10
CA MET A 207 -7.68 22.58 8.67
C MET A 207 -7.86 22.49 10.20
N CYS A 208 -8.35 21.36 10.73
CA CYS A 208 -8.41 21.15 12.18
C CYS A 208 -7.00 21.17 12.81
N PHE A 209 -6.01 20.53 12.19
CA PHE A 209 -4.62 20.57 12.67
C PHE A 209 -3.97 21.94 12.52
N PHE A 210 -4.32 22.68 11.47
CA PHE A 210 -3.89 24.06 11.30
C PHE A 210 -4.35 24.95 12.46
N HIS A 211 -5.59 24.77 12.92
CA HIS A 211 -6.11 25.52 14.06
C HIS A 211 -5.47 25.10 15.40
N GLN A 212 -4.89 23.91 15.47
CA GLN A 212 -4.18 23.39 16.64
C GLN A 212 -2.68 23.70 16.62
N LEU A 213 -2.20 24.49 15.66
CA LEU A 213 -0.83 24.99 15.66
C LEU A 213 -0.58 25.81 16.93
N LYS A 214 0.57 25.55 17.56
CA LYS A 214 0.99 26.23 18.77
C LYS A 214 2.14 27.17 18.44
N ASP A 215 1.96 28.45 18.74
CA ASP A 215 3.01 29.46 18.63
C ASP A 215 3.77 29.67 19.95
N ASP A 216 3.22 29.15 21.06
CA ASP A 216 3.77 29.26 22.41
C ASP A 216 3.97 27.88 23.06
N GLY A 217 4.93 27.79 23.98
CA GLY A 217 5.22 26.58 24.76
C GLY A 217 6.65 26.07 24.56
N SER A 218 6.86 24.78 24.77
CA SER A 218 8.18 24.18 24.55
C SER A 218 8.49 24.06 23.06
N TRP A 219 9.77 24.16 22.68
CA TRP A 219 10.22 23.92 21.29
C TRP A 219 9.78 22.56 20.75
N LEU A 220 9.66 21.56 21.62
CA LEU A 220 9.17 20.23 21.26
C LEU A 220 7.68 20.28 20.89
N ASP A 221 6.85 20.97 21.67
CA ASP A 221 5.41 21.07 21.41
C ASP A 221 5.12 21.84 20.13
N ILE A 222 5.86 22.93 19.90
CA ILE A 222 5.79 23.70 18.65
C ILE A 222 6.15 22.79 17.47
N GLY A 223 7.28 22.08 17.55
CA GLY A 223 7.73 21.15 16.51
C GLY A 223 6.76 19.99 16.25
N LEU A 224 6.11 19.46 17.29
CA LEU A 224 5.11 18.41 17.18
C LEU A 224 3.84 18.91 16.48
N SER A 225 3.34 20.10 16.83
CA SER A 225 2.16 20.68 16.18
C SER A 225 2.38 20.91 14.68
N ILE A 226 3.56 21.44 14.30
CA ILE A 226 3.97 21.63 12.92
C ILE A 226 4.09 20.29 12.18
N SER A 227 4.73 19.29 12.82
CA SER A 227 4.90 17.96 12.22
C SER A 227 3.56 17.29 11.94
N GLN A 228 2.60 17.35 12.87
CA GLN A 228 1.26 16.77 12.72
C GLN A 228 0.49 17.41 11.56
N TYR A 229 0.57 18.74 11.45
CA TYR A 229 -0.03 19.46 10.33
C TYR A 229 0.59 19.06 8.98
N LEU A 230 1.92 19.03 8.90
CA LEU A 230 2.64 18.61 7.68
C LEU A 230 2.33 17.17 7.29
N ILE A 231 2.22 16.26 8.26
CA ILE A 231 1.83 14.87 8.02
C ILE A 231 0.40 14.83 7.48
N SER A 232 -0.54 15.60 8.03
CA SER A 232 -1.91 15.67 7.54
C SER A 232 -1.97 16.07 6.05
N ILE A 233 -1.25 17.12 5.65
CA ILE A 233 -1.20 17.54 4.24
C ILE A 233 -0.47 16.54 3.35
N CYS A 234 0.67 16.02 3.80
CA CYS A 234 1.42 15.02 3.03
C CYS A 234 0.60 13.75 2.80
N THR A 235 -0.21 13.35 3.79
CA THR A 235 -1.03 12.14 3.70
C THR A 235 -2.19 12.30 2.71
N SER A 236 -2.84 13.46 2.62
CA SER A 236 -3.89 13.68 1.62
C SER A 236 -3.37 13.51 0.19
N VAL A 237 -2.22 14.14 -0.11
CA VAL A 237 -1.54 14.02 -1.40
C VAL A 237 -1.07 12.58 -1.65
N ALA A 238 -0.48 11.93 -0.63
CA ALA A 238 0.01 10.56 -0.75
C ALA A 238 -1.12 9.57 -1.07
N ILE A 239 -2.28 9.68 -0.40
CA ILE A 239 -3.42 8.78 -0.65
C ILE A 239 -3.91 8.91 -2.09
N LEU A 240 -4.01 10.13 -2.63
CA LEU A 240 -4.43 10.35 -4.01
C LEU A 240 -3.46 9.72 -5.00
N LEU A 241 -2.17 9.99 -4.85
CA LEU A 241 -1.13 9.44 -5.74
C LEU A 241 -1.08 7.92 -5.66
N LEU A 242 -1.19 7.37 -4.45
CA LEU A 242 -1.18 5.93 -4.22
C LEU A 242 -2.45 5.26 -4.73
N LEU A 243 -3.62 5.91 -4.66
CA LEU A 243 -4.85 5.38 -5.23
C LEU A 243 -4.77 5.31 -6.76
N LEU A 244 -4.21 6.35 -7.39
CA LEU A 244 -3.94 6.33 -8.83
C LEU A 244 -2.97 5.20 -9.18
N CYS A 245 -1.84 5.10 -8.46
CA CYS A 245 -0.86 4.04 -8.66
C CYS A 245 -1.45 2.64 -8.41
N ALA A 246 -2.26 2.47 -7.37
CA ALA A 246 -2.93 1.22 -7.07
C ALA A 246 -3.92 0.84 -8.17
N SER A 247 -4.68 1.81 -8.71
CA SER A 247 -5.61 1.58 -9.81
C SER A 247 -4.91 1.11 -11.09
N THR A 248 -3.72 1.65 -11.38
CA THR A 248 -2.90 1.24 -12.53
C THR A 248 -2.25 -0.11 -12.27
N LEU A 249 -1.65 -0.32 -11.09
CA LEU A 249 -1.06 -1.58 -10.64
C LEU A 249 -2.07 -2.72 -10.57
N MET A 250 -3.35 -2.43 -10.33
CA MET A 250 -4.43 -3.41 -10.38
C MET A 250 -4.88 -3.68 -11.80
N THR A 251 -4.63 -2.82 -12.78
CA THR A 251 -4.91 -3.13 -14.21
C THR A 251 -3.77 -3.79 -14.95
N THR A 252 -2.53 -3.42 -14.64
CA THR A 252 -1.36 -3.84 -15.39
C THR A 252 -1.14 -5.33 -15.17
N MET A 253 -1.67 -6.16 -16.06
CA MET A 253 -1.26 -7.56 -16.14
C MET A 253 -0.10 -7.65 -17.09
N LEU A 254 1.03 -8.21 -16.63
CA LEU A 254 1.94 -8.87 -17.55
C LEU A 254 1.29 -10.21 -17.94
N SER A 255 0.18 -10.12 -18.66
CA SER A 255 -0.56 -11.30 -19.08
C SER A 255 0.42 -12.20 -19.84
N SER A 256 0.48 -13.48 -19.48
CA SER A 256 1.21 -14.48 -20.26
C SER A 256 0.77 -14.45 -21.74
N TYR A 257 -0.42 -13.92 -22.04
CA TYR A 257 -0.87 -13.58 -23.39
C TYR A 257 -0.02 -12.50 -24.07
N ASN A 258 0.33 -11.40 -23.40
CA ASN A 258 1.20 -10.37 -23.96
C ASN A 258 2.63 -10.87 -24.17
N VAL A 259 3.15 -11.72 -23.26
CA VAL A 259 4.49 -12.33 -23.45
C VAL A 259 4.47 -13.38 -24.55
N LYS A 260 3.41 -14.19 -24.68
CA LYS A 260 3.23 -15.14 -25.80
C LYS A 260 3.01 -14.41 -27.13
N LYS A 261 2.24 -13.32 -27.16
CA LYS A 261 2.02 -12.45 -28.32
C LYS A 261 3.31 -11.74 -28.74
N LEU A 262 4.08 -11.22 -27.78
CA LEU A 262 5.39 -10.62 -28.06
C LEU A 262 6.37 -11.67 -28.58
N LYS A 263 6.37 -12.87 -27.98
CA LYS A 263 7.20 -14.00 -28.42
C LYS A 263 6.77 -14.53 -29.80
N SER A 264 5.49 -14.49 -30.16
CA SER A 264 5.01 -14.86 -31.49
C SER A 264 5.29 -13.77 -32.53
N VAL A 265 5.25 -12.49 -32.15
CA VAL A 265 5.64 -11.37 -33.03
C VAL A 265 7.15 -11.40 -33.30
N LEU A 266 7.99 -11.60 -32.28
CA LEU A 266 9.44 -11.77 -32.43
C LEU A 266 9.82 -13.01 -33.24
N LYS A 267 9.03 -14.09 -33.14
CA LYS A 267 9.24 -15.31 -33.93
C LYS A 267 8.70 -15.18 -35.37
N GLY A 268 7.78 -14.25 -35.62
CA GLY A 268 7.29 -13.88 -36.95
C GLY A 268 8.32 -13.06 -37.72
N GLU A 269 8.91 -12.03 -37.10
CA GLU A 269 9.96 -11.21 -37.74
C GLU A 269 11.23 -12.00 -38.10
N GLN A 270 11.51 -13.10 -37.38
CA GLN A 270 12.71 -13.91 -37.65
C GLN A 270 12.55 -14.82 -38.88
N ASN A 271 11.32 -15.09 -39.33
CA ASN A 271 11.05 -15.90 -40.53
C ASN A 271 11.00 -15.05 -41.82
N ASP A 272 10.74 -13.75 -41.73
CA ASP A 272 10.69 -12.85 -42.90
C ASP A 272 12.08 -12.32 -43.33
N CYS A 273 13.13 -12.58 -42.54
CA CYS A 273 14.53 -12.23 -42.88
C CYS A 273 15.33 -13.37 -43.55
N LEU A 274 14.70 -14.50 -43.87
CA LEU A 274 15.35 -15.67 -44.49
C LEU A 274 14.73 -16.11 -45.83
N LEU A 275 13.96 -15.23 -46.48
CA LEU A 275 13.45 -15.41 -47.84
C LEU A 275 13.99 -14.33 -48.78
#